data_AF-A0A258X2K6-F1
#
_entry.id   AF-A0A258X2K6-F1
#
_cell.length_a   1.000
_cell.length_b   1.000
_cell.length_c   1.000
_cell.angle_alpha   90.00
_cell.angle_beta   90.00
_cell.angle_gamma   90.00
#
_symmetry.space_group_name_H-M   'P 1'
#
loop_
_entity.id
_entity.type
_entity.pdbx_description
1 polymer ?
#
loop_
_entity_poly.entity_id
_entity_poly.type
_entity_poly.pdbx_seq_one_letter_code
_entity_poly.pdbx_strand_id
1 'polypeptide(L)'
;MRESELHYFEEILLARKVQIIKNLNGVEQEMIQLRESELNDEGDYASASNENLVESAIGAQQLKELNEIEVALGKIKSKQYGICDMCEDEIGFQRLKVKAHAKYCIVCRPIAEKNKA
;
A
#
# COMPACT_ATOMS: atom_id res chain seq x y z
N MET A 1 -5.96 -4.14 -22.22
CA MET A 1 -6.72 -4.90 -21.19
C MET A 1 -8.23 -4.79 -21.45
N ARG A 2 -9.02 -5.84 -21.18
CA ARG A 2 -10.48 -5.87 -21.45
C ARG A 2 -11.27 -5.15 -20.34
N GLU A 3 -12.47 -4.68 -20.65
CA GLU A 3 -13.33 -3.97 -19.69
C GLU A 3 -13.68 -4.81 -18.44
N SER A 4 -13.98 -6.09 -18.62
CA SER A 4 -14.24 -7.01 -17.49
C SER A 4 -13.02 -7.22 -16.58
N GLU A 5 -11.81 -7.17 -17.14
CA GLU A 5 -10.57 -7.27 -16.36
C GLU A 5 -10.29 -5.97 -15.59
N LEU A 6 -10.57 -4.81 -16.19
CA LEU A 6 -10.46 -3.52 -15.52
C LEU A 6 -11.41 -3.44 -14.33
N HIS A 7 -12.67 -3.86 -14.50
CA HIS A 7 -13.64 -3.89 -13.41
C HIS A 7 -13.19 -4.83 -12.28
N TYR A 8 -12.72 -6.03 -12.61
CA TYR A 8 -12.16 -6.97 -11.64
C TYR A 8 -11.03 -6.36 -10.80
N PHE A 9 -10.09 -5.64 -11.42
CA PHE A 9 -9.00 -4.99 -10.69
C PHE A 9 -9.46 -3.76 -9.90
N GLU A 10 -10.42 -3.00 -10.41
CA GLU A 10 -11.02 -1.87 -9.70
C GLU A 10 -11.64 -2.31 -8.38
N GLU A 11 -12.41 -3.40 -8.37
CA GLU A 11 -13.01 -3.96 -7.16
C GLU A 11 -11.94 -4.36 -6.13
N ILE A 12 -10.87 -5.03 -6.57
CA ILE A 12 -9.75 -5.43 -5.69
C ILE A 12 -9.06 -4.21 -5.09
N LEU A 13 -8.78 -3.19 -5.91
CA LEU A 13 -8.12 -1.96 -5.49
C LEU A 13 -8.97 -1.18 -4.48
N LEU A 14 -10.28 -1.06 -4.73
CA LEU A 14 -11.22 -0.40 -3.82
C LEU A 14 -11.36 -1.15 -2.49
N ALA A 15 -11.49 -2.48 -2.53
CA ALA A 15 -11.55 -3.30 -1.33
C ALA A 15 -10.26 -3.14 -0.49
N ARG A 16 -9.09 -3.16 -1.14
CA ARG A 16 -7.80 -2.98 -0.47
C ARG A 16 -7.65 -1.56 0.11
N LYS A 17 -8.10 -0.53 -0.62
CA LYS A 17 -8.13 0.86 -0.13
C LYS A 17 -8.93 0.98 1.17
N VAL A 18 -10.14 0.42 1.19
CA VAL A 18 -11.00 0.41 2.40
C VAL A 18 -10.30 -0.29 3.56
N GLN A 19 -9.66 -1.43 3.31
CA GLN A 19 -8.93 -2.16 4.34
C GLN A 19 -7.75 -1.35 4.90
N ILE A 20 -6.97 -0.67 4.05
CA ILE A 20 -5.83 0.15 4.50
C ILE A 20 -6.32 1.32 5.35
N ILE A 21 -7.36 2.03 4.92
CA ILE A 21 -7.93 3.15 5.69
C ILE A 21 -8.41 2.65 7.06
N LYS A 22 -9.06 1.50 7.12
CA LYS A 22 -9.47 0.88 8.38
C LYS A 22 -8.28 0.57 9.29
N ASN A 23 -7.20 0.02 8.73
CA ASN A 23 -5.99 -0.30 9.49
C ASN A 23 -5.33 0.96 10.07
N LEU A 24 -5.18 2.01 9.26
CA LEU A 24 -4.58 3.28 9.68
C LEU A 24 -5.38 3.93 10.81
N ASN A 25 -6.71 3.95 10.69
CA ASN A 25 -7.59 4.46 11.75
C ASN A 25 -7.49 3.60 13.03
N GLY A 26 -7.33 2.27 12.91
CA GLY A 26 -7.16 1.38 14.05
C GLY A 26 -5.89 1.69 14.85
N VAL A 27 -4.76 1.83 14.14
CA VAL A 27 -3.47 2.20 14.75
C VAL A 27 -3.56 3.56 15.45
N GLU A 28 -4.24 4.54 14.85
CA GLU A 28 -4.43 5.85 15.49
C GLU A 28 -5.21 5.74 16.81
N GLN A 29 -6.27 4.91 16.86
CA GLN A 29 -7.04 4.69 18.08
C GLN A 29 -6.25 3.94 19.15
N GLU A 30 -5.45 2.93 18.78
CA GLU A 30 -4.58 2.19 19.70
C GLU A 30 -3.52 3.13 20.31
N MET A 31 -2.90 3.99 19.50
CA MET A 31 -1.94 5.00 19.97
C MET A 31 -2.56 6.02 20.94
N ILE A 32 -3.83 6.40 20.74
CA ILE A 32 -4.54 7.29 21.68
C ILE A 32 -4.74 6.57 23.02
N GLN A 33 -5.20 5.33 23.01
CA GLN A 33 -5.44 4.54 24.23
C GLN A 33 -4.14 4.28 25.02
N LEU A 34 -3.03 4.03 24.34
CA LEU A 34 -1.72 3.85 24.97
C LEU A 34 -1.24 5.12 25.66
N ARG A 35 -1.51 6.31 25.10
CA ARG A 35 -1.17 7.60 25.74
C ARG A 35 -2.02 7.91 26.97
N GLU A 36 -3.27 7.44 26.97
CA GLU A 36 -4.18 7.60 28.10
C GLU A 36 -3.89 6.59 29.23
N SER A 37 -3.17 5.51 28.93
CA SER A 37 -2.74 4.52 29.90
C SER A 37 -1.45 4.97 30.60
N GLU A 38 -1.47 5.14 31.93
CA GLU A 38 -0.27 5.47 32.70
C GLU A 38 0.76 4.34 32.59
N LEU A 39 1.88 4.60 31.89
CA LEU A 39 3.04 3.70 31.84
C LEU A 39 3.70 3.71 33.23
N ASN A 40 3.67 2.58 33.94
CA ASN A 40 3.96 2.54 35.38
C ASN A 40 5.42 2.22 35.70
N ASP A 41 6.21 1.67 34.77
CA ASP A 41 7.64 1.46 34.95
C ASP A 41 8.49 1.66 33.66
N GLU A 42 9.82 1.64 33.82
CA GLU A 42 10.78 1.81 32.71
C GLU A 42 10.70 0.67 31.66
N GLY A 43 10.24 -0.52 32.06
CA GLY A 43 10.04 -1.66 31.17
C GLY A 43 8.85 -1.45 30.25
N ASP A 44 7.74 -0.97 30.81
CA ASP A 44 6.54 -0.58 30.07
C ASP A 44 6.85 0.50 29.04
N TYR A 45 7.68 1.49 29.41
CA TYR A 45 8.10 2.55 28.49
C TYR A 45 8.94 2.03 27.31
N ALA A 46 9.89 1.13 27.58
CA ALA A 46 10.71 0.52 26.53
C ALA A 46 9.88 -0.34 25.56
N SER A 47 8.90 -1.10 26.07
CA SER A 47 7.99 -1.90 25.22
C SER A 47 7.13 -0.99 24.36
N ALA A 48 6.46 -0.02 24.96
CA ALA A 48 5.60 0.93 24.25
C ALA A 48 6.38 1.72 23.18
N SER A 49 7.64 2.10 23.45
CA SER A 49 8.49 2.78 22.46
C SER A 49 8.80 1.92 21.24
N ASN A 50 9.13 0.64 21.45
CA ASN A 50 9.40 -0.30 20.35
C ASN A 50 8.13 -0.60 19.53
N GLU A 51 7.00 -0.81 20.20
CA GLU A 51 5.70 -1.02 19.55
C GLU A 51 5.33 0.18 18.67
N ASN A 52 5.48 1.40 19.17
CA ASN A 52 5.26 2.64 18.41
C ASN A 52 6.14 2.74 17.15
N LEU A 53 7.41 2.32 17.21
CA LEU A 53 8.30 2.33 16.04
C LEU A 53 7.83 1.36 14.96
N VAL A 54 7.41 0.16 15.37
CA VAL A 54 6.89 -0.87 14.45
C VAL A 54 5.59 -0.41 13.81
N GLU A 55 4.64 0.10 14.59
CA GLU A 55 3.36 0.63 14.10
C GLU A 55 3.57 1.80 13.13
N SER A 56 4.48 2.71 13.46
CA SER A 56 4.83 3.84 12.58
C SER A 56 5.39 3.37 11.24
N ALA A 57 6.27 2.37 11.23
CA ALA A 57 6.82 1.79 10.00
C ALA A 57 5.74 1.09 9.17
N ILE A 58 4.84 0.33 9.81
CA ILE A 58 3.70 -0.32 9.14
C ILE A 58 2.76 0.73 8.54
N GLY A 59 2.44 1.78 9.30
CA GLY A 59 1.59 2.89 8.85
C GLY A 59 2.18 3.62 7.65
N ALA A 60 3.48 3.92 7.68
CA ALA A 60 4.18 4.55 6.55
C ALA A 60 4.12 3.68 5.28
N GLN A 61 4.30 2.36 5.42
CA GLN A 61 4.21 1.43 4.29
C GLN A 61 2.77 1.31 3.75
N GLN A 62 1.77 1.35 4.63
CA GLN A 62 0.35 1.35 4.24
C GLN A 62 -0.05 2.65 3.53
N LEU A 63 0.40 3.82 4.00
CA LEU A 63 0.19 5.10 3.32
C LEU A 63 0.82 5.11 1.92
N LYS A 64 2.02 4.54 1.79
CA LYS A 64 2.66 4.36 0.48
C LYS A 64 1.82 3.46 -0.42
N GLU A 65 1.36 2.31 0.07
CA GLU A 65 0.48 1.41 -0.69
C GLU A 65 -0.82 2.11 -1.12
N LEU A 66 -1.46 2.87 -0.21
CA LEU A 66 -2.66 3.64 -0.49
C LEU A 66 -2.45 4.62 -1.64
N ASN A 67 -1.35 5.38 -1.62
CA ASN A 67 -0.99 6.28 -2.72
C ASN A 67 -0.81 5.52 -4.05
N GLU A 68 -0.20 4.33 -4.04
CA GLU A 68 -0.07 3.50 -5.24
C GLU A 68 -1.42 3.02 -5.77
N ILE A 69 -2.36 2.69 -4.87
CA ILE A 69 -3.72 2.29 -5.21
C ILE A 69 -4.51 3.46 -5.83
N GLU A 70 -4.43 4.67 -5.27
CA GLU A 70 -5.09 5.85 -5.84
C GLU A 70 -4.60 6.14 -7.26
N VAL A 71 -3.28 6.05 -7.48
CA VAL A 71 -2.70 6.20 -8.82
C VAL A 71 -3.23 5.13 -9.77
N ALA A 72 -3.29 3.87 -9.33
CA ALA A 72 -3.82 2.77 -10.13
C ALA A 72 -5.30 2.97 -10.50
N LEU A 73 -6.14 3.38 -9.56
CA LEU A 73 -7.56 3.73 -9.80
C LEU A 73 -7.68 4.90 -10.79
N GLY A 74 -6.83 5.93 -10.65
CA GLY A 74 -6.75 7.02 -11.62
C GLY A 74 -6.42 6.55 -13.04
N LYS A 75 -5.47 5.62 -13.17
CA LYS A 75 -5.11 5.00 -14.45
C LYS A 75 -6.23 4.14 -15.05
N ILE A 76 -7.06 3.51 -14.23
CA ILE A 76 -8.24 2.78 -14.72
C ILE A 76 -9.20 3.78 -15.40
N LYS A 77 -9.49 4.90 -14.73
CA LYS A 77 -10.35 5.97 -15.25
C LYS A 77 -9.80 6.58 -16.55
N SER A 78 -8.49 6.75 -16.66
CA SER A 78 -7.84 7.29 -17.86
C SER A 78 -7.51 6.24 -18.93
N LYS A 79 -7.92 4.98 -18.76
CA LYS A 79 -7.63 3.84 -19.65
C LYS A 79 -6.13 3.56 -19.86
N GLN A 80 -5.30 3.89 -18.88
CA GLN A 80 -3.84 3.65 -18.87
C GLN A 80 -3.42 2.55 -17.88
N TYR A 81 -4.39 1.90 -17.23
CA TYR A 81 -4.09 0.84 -16.27
C TYR A 81 -3.49 -0.38 -16.94
N GLY A 82 -2.48 -0.97 -16.28
CA GLY A 82 -1.73 -2.10 -16.78
C GLY A 82 -0.62 -1.73 -17.78
N ILE A 83 -0.24 -0.47 -17.89
CA ILE A 83 0.93 -0.02 -18.66
C ILE A 83 2.10 0.26 -17.72
N CYS A 84 3.30 -0.18 -18.11
CA CYS A 84 4.52 -0.01 -17.34
C CYS A 84 5.03 1.44 -17.40
N ASP A 85 5.27 2.05 -16.23
CA ASP A 85 5.76 3.43 -16.08
C ASP A 85 7.23 3.65 -16.50
N MET A 86 7.84 2.69 -17.18
CA MET A 86 9.27 2.75 -17.54
C MET A 86 9.51 2.40 -19.00
N CYS A 87 8.93 1.30 -19.48
CA CYS A 87 9.08 0.87 -20.87
C CYS A 87 7.80 1.01 -21.69
N GLU A 88 6.71 1.48 -21.09
CA GLU A 88 5.40 1.65 -21.75
C GLU A 88 4.76 0.35 -22.27
N ASP A 89 5.37 -0.82 -22.02
CA ASP A 89 4.78 -2.12 -22.33
C ASP A 89 3.65 -2.51 -21.35
N GLU A 90 2.83 -3.47 -21.77
CA GLU A 90 1.79 -4.04 -20.91
C GLU A 90 2.39 -4.81 -19.71
N ILE A 91 1.83 -4.56 -18.53
CA ILE A 91 2.06 -5.33 -17.32
C ILE A 91 1.18 -6.58 -17.40
N GLY A 92 1.82 -7.75 -17.42
CA GLY A 92 1.13 -9.03 -17.52
C GLY A 92 0.05 -9.23 -16.44
N PHE A 93 -1.11 -9.76 -16.85
CA PHE A 93 -2.28 -9.98 -16.01
C PHE A 93 -1.97 -10.73 -14.70
N GLN A 94 -1.17 -11.81 -14.76
CA GLN A 94 -0.80 -12.59 -13.58
C GLN A 94 -0.02 -11.76 -12.55
N ARG A 95 0.78 -10.80 -13.03
CA ARG A 95 1.52 -9.90 -12.15
C ARG A 95 0.58 -8.92 -11.46
N LEU A 96 -0.39 -8.37 -12.18
CA LEU A 96 -1.43 -7.49 -11.60
C LEU A 96 -2.35 -8.26 -10.64
N LYS A 97 -2.60 -9.55 -10.88
CA LYS A 97 -3.29 -10.41 -9.90
C LYS A 97 -2.54 -10.53 -8.58
N VAL A 98 -1.22 -10.62 -8.63
CA VAL A 98 -0.38 -10.66 -7.42
C VAL A 98 -0.29 -9.27 -6.78
N LYS A 99 -0.18 -8.21 -7.59
CA LYS A 99 -0.05 -6.84 -7.11
C LYS A 99 -0.79 -5.88 -8.05
N ALA A 100 -2.04 -5.56 -7.74
CA ALA A 100 -2.92 -4.76 -8.60
C ALA A 100 -2.42 -3.31 -8.78
N HIS A 101 -1.82 -2.72 -7.75
CA HIS A 101 -1.30 -1.35 -7.81
C HIS A 101 0.14 -1.26 -8.39
N ALA A 102 0.59 -2.28 -9.13
CA ALA A 102 1.97 -2.33 -9.55
C ALA A 102 2.26 -1.42 -10.75
N LYS A 103 3.31 -0.60 -10.63
CA LYS A 103 3.70 0.44 -11.60
C LYS A 103 4.57 -0.03 -12.76
N TYR A 104 5.35 -1.09 -12.57
CA TYR A 104 6.36 -1.56 -13.54
C TYR A 104 6.03 -2.97 -14.02
N CYS A 105 6.53 -3.39 -15.19
CA CYS A 105 6.47 -4.79 -15.61
C CYS A 105 7.44 -5.67 -14.79
N ILE A 106 7.46 -6.98 -15.04
CA ILE A 106 8.36 -7.90 -14.32
C ILE A 106 9.84 -7.61 -14.61
N VAL A 107 10.15 -7.14 -15.82
CA VAL A 107 11.51 -6.81 -16.27
C VAL A 107 12.00 -5.49 -15.66
N CYS A 108 11.16 -4.47 -15.62
CA CYS A 108 11.52 -3.14 -15.10
C CYS A 108 11.53 -3.05 -13.58
N ARG A 109 10.79 -3.91 -12.87
CA ARG A 109 10.69 -3.86 -11.40
C ARG A 109 12.07 -3.95 -10.69
N PRO A 110 12.96 -4.92 -11.00
CA PRO A 110 14.29 -4.98 -10.38
C PRO A 110 15.16 -3.75 -10.66
N ILE A 111 14.99 -3.11 -11.83
CA ILE A 111 15.72 -1.89 -12.20
C ILE A 111 15.28 -0.73 -11.31
N ALA A 112 13.97 -0.56 -11.16
CA ALA A 112 13.39 0.48 -10.30
C ALA A 112 13.73 0.30 -8.81
N GLU A 113 13.93 -0.94 -8.35
CA GLU A 113 14.33 -1.22 -6.96
C GLU A 113 15.80 -0.86 -6.70
N LYS A 114 16.70 -1.16 -7.64
CA LYS A 114 18.12 -0.78 -7.53
C LYS A 114 18.33 0.75 -7.50
N ASN A 115 17.50 1.49 -8.24
CA ASN A 115 17.59 2.96 -8.30
C ASN A 115 16.96 3.68 -7.09
N LYS A 116 16.35 2.95 -6.16
CA LYS A 116 15.79 3.49 -4.90
C LYS A 116 16.76 3.36 -3.71
N ALA A 117 17.93 2.77 -3.93
CA ALA A 117 18.99 2.60 -2.93
C ALA A 117 19.86 3.85 -2.80
#